data_AF-A0A661WNS2-F1
#
_entry.id   AF-A0A661WNS2-F1
#
_cell.length_a   1.000
_cell.length_b   1.000
_cell.length_c   1.000
_cell.angle_alpha   90.00
_cell.angle_beta   90.00
_cell.angle_gamma   90.00
#
_symmetry.space_group_name_H-M   'P 1'
#
loop_
_entity.id
_entity.type
_entity.pdbx_description
1 polymer ?
#
loop_
_entity_poly.entity_id
_entity_poly.type
_entity_poly.pdbx_seq_one_letter_code
_entity_poly.pdbx_strand_id
1 'polypeptide(L)'
;MNETKPSRTFYLLTSYYGLLQSFHLLLLARAGWYLIQNRTMPFPAPPPPGGWPGSALPYMLGMGLVDLLAISLGLVYVYCFTIRKEVNLTVGLISLTAALSSGIVYLVGTIPSGAWGANPLAYLAVLLLFSPVLPLYYLIIQQIEKK
;
A
#
# COMPACT_ATOMS: atom_id res chain seq x y z
N MET A 1 17.36 15.96 -25.17
CA MET A 1 16.06 15.82 -24.48
C MET A 1 16.18 16.56 -23.16
N ASN A 2 15.47 17.68 -22.97
CA ASN A 2 15.57 18.42 -21.70
C ASN A 2 14.81 17.64 -20.64
N GLU A 3 15.55 16.97 -19.74
CA GLU A 3 14.96 16.38 -18.54
C GLU A 3 14.42 17.51 -17.66
N THR A 4 13.11 17.71 -17.70
CA THR A 4 12.45 18.58 -16.74
C THR A 4 12.57 17.94 -15.37
N LYS A 5 13.24 18.65 -14.45
CA LYS A 5 13.42 18.16 -13.08
C LYS A 5 12.04 17.91 -12.45
N PRO A 6 11.85 16.80 -11.71
CA PRO A 6 10.59 16.54 -11.03
C PRO A 6 10.23 17.67 -10.07
N SER A 7 8.94 17.99 -9.95
CA SER A 7 8.48 19.04 -9.04
C SER A 7 8.75 18.67 -7.57
N ARG A 8 8.82 19.67 -6.69
CA ARG A 8 8.98 19.45 -5.24
C ARG A 8 7.89 18.51 -4.68
N THR A 9 6.65 18.68 -5.14
CA THR A 9 5.52 17.82 -4.76
C THR A 9 5.75 16.37 -5.15
N PHE A 10 6.27 16.12 -6.35
CA PHE A 10 6.60 14.77 -6.79
C PHE A 10 7.65 14.12 -5.88
N TYR A 11 8.73 14.84 -5.57
CA TYR A 11 9.76 14.36 -4.64
C TYR A 11 9.20 14.03 -3.26
N LEU A 12 8.36 14.91 -2.70
CA LEU A 12 7.74 14.71 -1.39
C LEU A 12 6.84 13.49 -1.38
N LEU A 13 5.97 13.35 -2.39
CA LEU A 13 5.05 12.21 -2.50
C LEU A 13 5.79 10.90 -2.71
N THR A 14 6.81 10.86 -3.57
CA THR A 14 7.62 9.65 -3.78
C THR A 14 8.38 9.25 -2.51
N SER A 15 8.94 10.23 -1.79
CA SER A 15 9.64 9.95 -0.53
C SER A 15 8.68 9.46 0.56
N TYR A 16 7.51 10.11 0.69
CA TYR A 16 6.44 9.67 1.58
C TYR A 16 5.98 8.26 1.25
N TYR A 17 5.81 7.94 -0.03
CA TYR A 17 5.44 6.60 -0.48
C TYR A 17 6.47 5.54 -0.03
N GLY A 18 7.76 5.83 -0.15
CA GLY A 18 8.81 4.91 0.34
C GLY A 18 8.76 4.69 1.85
N LEU A 19 8.55 5.76 2.63
CA LEU A 19 8.35 5.65 4.08
C LEU A 19 7.11 4.81 4.41
N LEU A 20 5.99 5.09 3.75
CA LEU A 20 4.74 4.36 3.92
C LEU A 20 4.92 2.88 3.62
N GLN A 21 5.56 2.52 2.49
CA GLN A 21 5.80 1.12 2.14
C GLN A 21 6.77 0.42 3.10
N SER A 22 7.73 1.16 3.67
CA SER A 22 8.63 0.62 4.70
C SER A 22 7.86 0.27 5.97
N PHE A 23 6.99 1.18 6.45
CA PHE A 23 6.10 0.89 7.58
C PHE A 23 5.12 -0.24 7.27
N HIS A 24 4.57 -0.26 6.06
CA HIS A 24 3.66 -1.29 5.60
C HIS A 24 4.32 -2.67 5.63
N LEU A 25 5.57 -2.78 5.19
CA LEU A 25 6.34 -4.03 5.26
C LEU A 25 6.48 -4.53 6.70
N LEU A 26 6.78 -3.64 7.64
CA LEU A 26 6.91 -4.00 9.06
C LEU A 26 5.58 -4.48 9.64
N LEU A 27 4.47 -3.83 9.30
CA LEU A 27 3.13 -4.24 9.71
C LEU A 27 2.73 -5.59 9.10
N LEU A 28 3.04 -5.80 7.82
CA LEU A 28 2.77 -7.06 7.12
C LEU A 28 3.61 -8.21 7.70
N ALA A 29 4.90 -7.98 7.97
CA ALA A 29 5.78 -8.94 8.63
C ALA A 29 5.28 -9.29 10.04
N ARG A 30 4.84 -8.28 10.80
CA ARG A 30 4.20 -8.49 12.11
C ARG A 30 2.93 -9.34 11.95
N ALA A 31 2.04 -9.01 11.03
CA ALA A 31 0.81 -9.79 10.81
C ALA A 31 1.13 -11.24 10.45
N GLY A 32 2.11 -11.48 9.57
CA GLY A 32 2.60 -12.82 9.24
C GLY A 32 3.14 -13.57 10.46
N TRP A 33 3.91 -12.91 11.32
CA TRP A 33 4.41 -13.50 12.58
C TRP A 33 3.27 -13.94 13.51
N TYR A 34 2.29 -13.06 13.75
CA TYR A 34 1.12 -13.37 14.59
C TYR A 34 0.26 -14.49 14.00
N LEU A 35 0.15 -14.54 12.67
CA LEU A 35 -0.59 -15.61 12.00
C LEU A 35 0.08 -16.98 12.24
N ILE A 36 1.41 -17.04 12.16
CA ILE A 36 2.16 -18.28 12.41
C ILE A 36 2.03 -18.72 13.86
N GLN A 37 2.11 -17.79 14.83
CA GLN A 37 2.06 -18.14 16.25
C GLN A 37 0.66 -18.47 16.76
N ASN A 38 -0.31 -17.60 16.47
CA ASN A 38 -1.60 -17.60 17.17
C ASN A 38 -2.79 -17.84 16.23
N ARG A 39 -2.54 -17.99 14.91
CA ARG A 39 -3.59 -18.08 13.88
C ARG A 39 -4.55 -16.87 13.88
N THR A 40 -4.07 -15.72 14.37
CA THR A 40 -4.83 -14.46 14.43
C THR A 40 -4.21 -13.43 13.50
N MET A 41 -5.05 -12.57 12.91
CA MET A 41 -4.60 -11.40 12.14
C MET A 41 -4.90 -10.10 12.90
N PRO A 42 -3.91 -9.52 13.61
CA PRO A 42 -4.07 -8.24 14.28
C PRO A 42 -4.01 -7.06 13.29
N PHE A 43 -4.06 -5.84 13.84
CA PHE A 43 -3.90 -4.57 13.11
C PHE A 43 -2.85 -4.62 11.97
N PRO A 44 -3.10 -4.03 10.78
CA PRO A 44 -4.09 -2.99 10.47
C PRO A 44 -5.51 -3.44 10.08
N ALA A 45 -5.82 -4.74 10.13
CA ALA A 45 -7.17 -5.26 9.89
C ALA A 45 -7.76 -5.89 11.15
N PRO A 46 -8.02 -5.10 12.23
CA PRO A 46 -8.63 -5.64 13.44
C PRO A 46 -9.98 -6.30 13.10
N PRO A 47 -10.29 -7.47 13.67
CA PRO A 47 -11.46 -8.24 13.27
C PRO A 47 -12.79 -7.55 13.62
N PRO A 48 -13.88 -7.94 12.93
CA PRO A 48 -15.24 -7.61 13.38
C PRO A 48 -15.57 -8.29 14.71
N PRO A 49 -16.69 -7.92 15.36
CA PRO A 49 -17.18 -8.63 16.54
C PRO A 49 -17.38 -10.11 16.22
N GLY A 50 -16.80 -11.00 17.03
CA GLY A 50 -16.82 -12.45 16.80
C GLY A 50 -15.63 -13.00 15.99
N GLY A 51 -14.72 -12.14 15.53
CA GLY A 51 -13.49 -12.57 14.85
C GLY A 51 -13.64 -12.68 13.33
N TRP A 52 -12.52 -12.96 12.65
CA TRP A 52 -12.55 -13.26 11.22
C TRP A 52 -13.08 -14.69 10.99
N PRO A 53 -14.04 -14.90 10.08
CA PRO A 53 -14.44 -16.25 9.71
C PRO A 53 -13.26 -16.98 9.05
N GLY A 54 -13.21 -18.32 9.15
CA GLY A 54 -12.13 -19.11 8.54
C GLY A 54 -11.97 -18.89 7.04
N SER A 55 -13.05 -18.54 6.34
CA SER A 55 -13.04 -18.18 4.91
C SER A 55 -12.34 -16.85 4.59
N ALA A 56 -12.11 -15.97 5.57
CA ALA A 56 -11.39 -14.72 5.37
C ALA A 56 -9.88 -14.91 5.25
N LEU A 57 -9.35 -16.04 5.74
CA LEU A 57 -7.91 -16.29 5.78
C LEU A 57 -7.26 -16.32 4.38
N PRO A 58 -7.76 -17.10 3.39
CA PRO A 58 -7.20 -17.08 2.04
C PRO A 58 -7.27 -15.70 1.38
N TYR A 59 -8.35 -14.95 1.64
CA TYR A 59 -8.54 -13.60 1.13
C TYR A 59 -7.49 -12.63 1.68
N MET A 60 -7.24 -12.64 3.00
CA MET A 60 -6.21 -11.79 3.61
C MET A 60 -4.80 -12.18 3.20
N LEU A 61 -4.52 -13.48 3.04
CA LEU A 61 -3.23 -13.95 2.52
C LEU A 61 -3.01 -13.49 1.09
N GLY A 62 -4.02 -13.61 0.22
CA GLY A 62 -3.96 -13.13 -1.15
C GLY A 62 -3.68 -11.63 -1.22
N MET A 63 -4.40 -10.84 -0.41
CA MET A 63 -4.17 -9.40 -0.27
C MET A 63 -2.74 -9.10 0.20
N GLY A 64 -2.28 -9.75 1.27
CA GLY A 64 -0.93 -9.57 1.80
C GLY A 64 0.18 -9.90 0.81
N LEU A 65 -0.04 -10.87 -0.09
CA LEU A 65 0.90 -11.17 -1.18
C LEU A 65 0.94 -10.05 -2.23
N VAL A 66 -0.21 -9.48 -2.59
CA VAL A 66 -0.29 -8.33 -3.50
C VAL A 66 0.36 -7.10 -2.85
N ASP A 67 0.15 -6.90 -1.55
CA ASP A 67 0.82 -5.83 -0.79
C ASP A 67 2.33 -6.01 -0.80
N LEU A 68 2.83 -7.22 -0.57
CA LEU A 68 4.27 -7.51 -0.62
C LEU A 68 4.87 -7.19 -1.99
N LEU A 69 4.16 -7.53 -3.08
CA LEU A 69 4.57 -7.16 -4.44
C LEU A 69 4.60 -5.63 -4.61
N ALA A 70 3.54 -4.95 -4.19
CA ALA A 70 3.43 -3.49 -4.27
C ALA A 70 4.55 -2.80 -3.48
N ILE A 71 4.80 -3.23 -2.25
CA ILE A 71 5.88 -2.78 -1.37
C ILE A 71 7.23 -2.98 -2.06
N SER A 72 7.51 -4.19 -2.55
CA SER A 72 8.82 -4.53 -3.13
C SER A 72 9.14 -3.65 -4.32
N LEU A 73 8.20 -3.52 -5.26
CA LEU A 73 8.35 -2.64 -6.42
C LEU A 73 8.41 -1.16 -6.01
N GLY A 74 7.66 -0.77 -4.97
CA GLY A 74 7.61 0.60 -4.49
C GLY A 74 8.94 1.04 -3.86
N LEU A 75 9.53 0.18 -3.02
CA LEU A 75 10.84 0.43 -2.43
C LEU A 75 11.94 0.46 -3.49
N VAL A 76 11.90 -0.44 -4.50
CA VAL A 76 12.82 -0.39 -5.64
C VAL A 76 12.67 0.92 -6.41
N TYR A 77 11.43 1.32 -6.73
CA TYR A 77 11.15 2.59 -7.42
C TYR A 77 11.70 3.79 -6.64
N VAL A 78 11.42 3.87 -5.34
CA VAL A 78 11.87 4.98 -4.48
C VAL A 78 13.39 4.98 -4.34
N TYR A 79 14.03 3.82 -4.16
CA TYR A 79 15.48 3.71 -4.10
C TYR A 79 16.14 4.20 -5.39
N CYS A 80 15.66 3.74 -6.55
CA CYS A 80 16.18 4.19 -7.84
C CYS A 80 15.98 5.70 -8.03
N PHE A 81 14.78 6.21 -7.71
CA PHE A 81 14.46 7.63 -7.83
C PHE A 81 15.30 8.52 -6.91
N THR A 82 15.48 8.14 -5.65
CA THR A 82 16.11 8.98 -4.63
C THR A 82 17.63 8.83 -4.58
N ILE A 83 18.14 7.60 -4.65
CA ILE A 83 19.56 7.28 -4.47
C ILE A 83 20.28 7.19 -5.81
N ARG A 84 19.74 6.37 -6.74
CA ARG A 84 20.37 6.16 -8.05
C ARG A 84 20.15 7.30 -9.03
N LYS A 85 19.20 8.19 -8.75
CA LYS A 85 18.73 9.24 -9.67
C LYS A 85 18.27 8.69 -11.03
N GLU A 86 17.87 7.42 -11.05
CA GLU A 86 17.33 6.73 -12.22
C GLU A 86 15.81 6.64 -12.07
N VAL A 87 15.07 7.23 -13.01
CA VAL A 87 13.61 7.33 -12.92
C VAL A 87 12.94 6.31 -13.84
N ASN A 88 12.57 5.15 -13.30
CA ASN A 88 11.71 4.19 -13.98
C ASN A 88 10.25 4.38 -13.53
N LEU A 89 9.52 5.25 -14.26
CA LEU A 89 8.13 5.57 -13.97
C LEU A 89 7.18 4.36 -14.11
N THR A 90 7.50 3.41 -14.98
CA THR A 90 6.71 2.18 -15.16
C THR A 90 6.71 1.32 -13.91
N VAL A 91 7.86 1.15 -13.24
CA VAL A 91 7.95 0.40 -11.98
C VAL A 91 7.12 1.08 -10.89
N GLY A 92 7.21 2.41 -10.79
CA GLY A 92 6.39 3.19 -9.86
C GLY A 92 4.89 3.04 -10.15
N LEU A 93 4.49 3.09 -11.42
CA LEU A 93 3.10 2.93 -11.84
C LEU A 93 2.54 1.54 -11.52
N ILE A 94 3.29 0.48 -11.80
CA ILE A 94 2.90 -0.91 -11.49
C ILE A 94 2.75 -1.07 -9.97
N SER A 95 3.72 -0.59 -9.20
CA SER A 95 3.70 -0.63 -7.73
C SER A 95 2.47 0.07 -7.15
N LEU A 96 2.20 1.30 -7.59
CA LEU A 96 1.03 2.06 -7.15
C LEU A 96 -0.30 1.42 -7.60
N THR A 97 -0.34 0.85 -8.81
CA THR A 97 -1.52 0.12 -9.30
C THR A 97 -1.82 -1.09 -8.43
N ALA A 98 -0.79 -1.86 -8.05
CA ALA A 98 -0.93 -2.99 -7.15
C ALA A 98 -1.40 -2.54 -5.76
N ALA A 99 -0.83 -1.46 -5.21
CA ALA A 99 -1.24 -0.90 -3.92
C ALA A 99 -2.70 -0.41 -3.94
N LEU A 100 -3.12 0.31 -4.98
CA LEU A 100 -4.50 0.79 -5.14
C LEU A 100 -5.49 -0.36 -5.31
N SER A 101 -5.15 -1.36 -6.13
CA SER A 101 -5.95 -2.56 -6.32
C SER A 101 -6.13 -3.31 -5.00
N SER A 102 -5.03 -3.51 -4.25
CA SER A 102 -5.08 -4.13 -2.93
C SER A 102 -5.95 -3.33 -1.94
N GLY A 103 -5.84 -2.00 -1.95
CA GLY A 103 -6.68 -1.12 -1.13
C GLY A 103 -8.17 -1.22 -1.46
N ILE A 104 -8.54 -1.34 -2.74
CA ILE A 104 -9.92 -1.59 -3.16
C ILE A 104 -10.38 -2.96 -2.66
N VAL A 105 -9.56 -3.99 -2.87
CA VAL A 105 -9.86 -5.34 -2.38
C VAL A 105 -10.09 -5.29 -0.87
N TYR A 106 -9.20 -4.67 -0.10
CA TYR A 106 -9.32 -4.43 1.35
C TYR A 106 -10.65 -3.82 1.75
N LEU A 107 -11.09 -2.76 1.08
CA LEU A 107 -12.39 -2.14 1.34
C LEU A 107 -13.54 -3.14 1.12
N VAL A 108 -13.51 -3.85 -0.02
CA VAL A 108 -14.55 -4.82 -0.40
C VAL A 108 -14.67 -5.96 0.62
N GLY A 109 -13.58 -6.43 1.22
CA GLY A 109 -13.67 -7.49 2.24
C GLY A 109 -13.98 -6.98 3.64
N THR A 110 -13.51 -5.78 4.00
CA THR A 110 -13.59 -5.31 5.39
C THR A 110 -14.90 -4.59 5.69
N ILE A 111 -15.48 -3.84 4.76
CA ILE A 111 -16.77 -3.16 4.96
C ILE A 111 -17.91 -4.15 5.26
N PRO A 112 -18.21 -5.15 4.40
CA PRO A 112 -19.33 -6.06 4.63
C PRO A 112 -19.11 -6.99 5.81
N SER A 113 -17.87 -7.13 6.29
CA SER A 113 -17.58 -7.94 7.50
C SER A 113 -18.07 -7.30 8.80
N GLY A 114 -18.43 -6.01 8.79
CA GLY A 114 -18.78 -5.26 10.00
C GLY A 114 -17.58 -4.72 10.79
N ALA A 115 -16.35 -4.96 10.33
CA ALA A 115 -15.13 -4.57 11.06
C ALA A 115 -14.99 -3.05 11.23
N TRP A 116 -15.51 -2.29 10.26
CA TRP A 116 -15.55 -0.82 10.30
C TRP A 116 -16.47 -0.29 11.40
N GLY A 117 -17.60 -0.95 11.66
CA GLY A 117 -18.51 -0.55 12.74
C GLY A 117 -17.88 -0.75 14.12
N ALA A 118 -17.05 -1.78 14.27
CA ALA A 118 -16.35 -2.06 15.53
C ALA A 118 -15.08 -1.22 15.72
N ASN A 119 -14.34 -0.90 14.65
CA ASN A 119 -13.04 -0.26 14.73
C ASN A 119 -12.88 0.94 13.75
N PRO A 120 -13.82 1.90 13.70
CA PRO A 120 -13.89 2.88 12.61
C PRO A 120 -12.62 3.71 12.45
N LEU A 121 -12.00 4.14 13.55
CA LEU A 121 -10.80 4.96 13.52
C LEU A 121 -9.58 4.20 12.98
N ALA A 122 -9.46 2.90 13.26
CA ALA A 122 -8.35 2.09 12.77
C ALA A 122 -8.41 1.98 11.24
N TYR A 123 -9.59 1.68 10.71
CA TYR A 123 -9.85 1.58 9.27
C TYR A 123 -9.70 2.91 8.54
N LEU A 124 -10.20 4.00 9.13
CA LEU A 124 -10.05 5.34 8.57
C LEU A 124 -8.58 5.80 8.56
N ALA A 125 -7.80 5.48 9.60
CA ALA A 125 -6.39 5.83 9.66
C ALA A 125 -5.60 5.19 8.51
N VAL A 126 -5.91 3.93 8.15
CA VAL A 126 -5.30 3.26 6.99
C VAL A 126 -5.62 4.03 5.70
N LEU A 127 -6.89 4.39 5.46
CA LEU A 127 -7.25 5.16 4.26
C LEU A 127 -6.55 6.52 4.19
N LEU A 128 -6.49 7.24 5.30
CA LEU A 128 -5.86 8.55 5.35
C LEU A 128 -4.35 8.45 5.08
N LEU A 129 -3.67 7.47 5.69
CA LEU A 129 -2.24 7.24 5.49
C LEU A 129 -1.91 6.90 4.03
N PHE A 130 -2.77 6.13 3.36
CA PHE A 130 -2.59 5.76 1.95
C PHE A 130 -3.15 6.79 0.96
N SER A 131 -3.92 7.79 1.40
CA SER A 131 -4.51 8.79 0.50
C SER A 131 -3.51 9.53 -0.41
N PRO A 132 -2.25 9.82 0.00
CA PRO A 132 -1.27 10.46 -0.89
C PRO A 132 -0.79 9.58 -2.07
N VAL A 133 -1.13 8.29 -2.09
CA VAL A 133 -0.89 7.38 -3.22
C VAL A 133 -1.64 7.84 -4.47
N LEU A 134 -2.87 8.34 -4.32
CA LEU A 134 -3.71 8.80 -5.44
C LEU A 134 -3.08 9.97 -6.23
N PRO A 135 -2.69 11.10 -5.60
CA PRO A 135 -2.04 12.17 -6.33
C PRO A 135 -0.67 11.75 -6.89
N LEU A 136 0.09 10.89 -6.22
CA LEU A 136 1.35 10.37 -6.77
C LEU A 136 1.11 9.55 -8.05
N TYR A 137 0.12 8.66 -8.03
CA TYR A 137 -0.29 7.87 -9.19
C TYR A 137 -0.62 8.74 -10.39
N TYR A 138 -1.46 9.76 -10.17
CA TYR A 138 -1.82 10.74 -11.20
C TYR A 138 -0.60 11.48 -11.77
N LEU A 139 0.32 11.93 -10.91
CA LEU A 139 1.52 12.64 -11.36
C LEU A 139 2.49 11.74 -12.16
N ILE A 140 2.58 10.45 -11.83
CA ILE A 140 3.38 9.50 -12.62
C ILE A 140 2.80 9.34 -14.03
N ILE A 141 1.47 9.19 -14.15
CA ILE A 141 0.80 9.12 -15.46
C ILE A 141 1.09 10.38 -16.28
N GLN A 142 0.90 11.56 -15.70
CA GLN A 142 1.18 12.82 -16.39
C GLN A 142 2.64 12.95 -16.86
N GLN A 143 3.60 12.38 -16.14
CA GLN A 143 5.01 12.41 -16.55
C GLN A 143 5.31 11.41 -17.67
N ILE A 144 4.63 10.26 -17.69
CA ILE A 144 4.76 9.27 -18.77
C ILE A 144 4.19 9.84 -20.08
N GLU A 145 3.01 10.47 -20.03
CA GLU A 145 2.37 11.07 -21.22
C GLU A 145 3.16 12.21 -21.87
N LYS A 146 4.07 12.84 -21.10
CA LYS A 146 4.94 13.93 -21.58
C LYS A 146 6.26 13.44 -22.18
N LYS A 147 6.59 12.14 -22.05
CA LYS A 147 7.78 11.54 -22.65
C LYS A 147 7.49 11.07 -24.07
#